data_AF-A0A0B7ND95-F1
#
_entry.id   AF-A0A0B7ND95-F1
#
_cell.length_a   1.000
_cell.length_b   1.000
_cell.length_c   1.000
_cell.angle_alpha   90.00
_cell.angle_beta   90.00
_cell.angle_gamma   90.00
#
_symmetry.space_group_name_H-M   'P 1'
#
loop_
_entity.id
_entity.type
_entity.pdbx_description
1 polymer ?
#
loop_
_entity_poly.entity_id
_entity_poly.type
_entity_poly.pdbx_seq_one_letter_code
_entity_poly.pdbx_strand_id
1 'polypeptide(L)'
;MTIQQRNKAQTSDSSIQKQSEDMGSQSQDTDRLLPNQSDKLILSWNEIPAWMQDNVYITGGYRRQTNSYWECVAATWNRCDYAGITCLIVGSFFPVIYYGFHCHHILQVVYLSIIVSLGSVTAAVTLMKHFRTPAYRWVRASLFMALGLFGLIPTFHGIWIYGLTNATKTIALGHMALMATTYITGALIYGCRFPERIMPGKFNLFGASHQIFHICVTIAVLAHYFGVMSAMAFWHDVSNEEFCQALFF
;
A
#
# COMPACT_ATOMS: atom_id res chain seq x y z
N MET A 1 -66.71 25.65 -49.87
CA MET A 1 -66.25 25.89 -48.48
C MET A 1 -65.01 25.04 -48.16
N THR A 2 -63.98 25.01 -49.02
CA THR A 2 -62.90 24.00 -48.92
C THR A 2 -61.50 24.61 -49.00
N ILE A 3 -61.36 25.91 -48.74
CA ILE A 3 -60.06 26.61 -48.76
C ILE A 3 -59.70 27.19 -47.37
N GLN A 4 -60.67 27.35 -46.45
CA GLN A 4 -60.42 27.94 -45.13
C GLN A 4 -59.97 26.95 -44.04
N GLN A 5 -60.06 25.64 -44.26
CA GLN A 5 -59.68 24.63 -43.27
C GLN A 5 -58.22 24.16 -43.39
N ARG A 6 -57.53 24.41 -44.51
CA ARG A 6 -56.13 23.98 -44.69
C ARG A 6 -55.13 24.89 -43.97
N ASN A 7 -55.46 26.18 -43.80
CA ASN A 7 -54.57 27.15 -43.16
C ASN A 7 -54.53 27.06 -41.62
N LYS A 8 -55.56 26.50 -40.97
CA LYS A 8 -55.57 26.31 -39.50
C LYS A 8 -54.77 25.09 -39.04
N ALA A 9 -54.70 24.04 -39.85
CA ALA A 9 -53.87 22.87 -39.54
C ALA A 9 -52.37 23.20 -39.68
N GLN A 10 -52.00 23.99 -40.69
CA GLN A 10 -50.61 24.35 -40.97
C GLN A 10 -50.03 25.40 -40.00
N THR A 11 -50.88 26.20 -39.36
CA THR A 11 -50.49 27.16 -38.30
C THR A 11 -50.38 26.53 -36.92
N SER A 12 -51.10 25.43 -36.65
CA SER A 12 -50.97 24.64 -35.43
C SER A 12 -49.69 23.80 -35.41
N ASP A 13 -49.32 23.18 -36.54
CA ASP A 13 -48.07 22.40 -36.64
C ASP A 13 -46.83 23.28 -36.48
N SER A 14 -46.83 24.47 -37.10
CA SER A 14 -45.70 25.40 -37.01
C SER A 14 -45.53 26.03 -35.63
N SER A 15 -46.58 26.14 -34.82
CA SER A 15 -46.49 26.65 -33.44
C SER A 15 -46.03 25.58 -32.45
N ILE A 16 -46.43 24.32 -32.64
CA ILE A 16 -45.95 23.17 -31.86
C ILE A 16 -44.47 22.89 -32.18
N GLN A 17 -44.09 22.98 -33.46
CA GLN A 17 -42.71 22.78 -33.90
C GLN A 17 -41.78 23.89 -33.39
N LYS A 18 -42.25 25.15 -33.37
CA LYS A 18 -41.52 26.28 -32.80
C LYS A 18 -41.40 26.21 -31.27
N GLN A 19 -42.38 25.66 -30.57
CA GLN A 19 -42.29 25.38 -29.12
C GLN A 19 -41.32 24.23 -28.80
N SER A 20 -41.24 23.20 -29.65
CA SER A 20 -40.25 22.12 -29.49
C SER A 20 -38.81 22.56 -29.80
N GLU A 21 -38.63 23.51 -30.72
CA GLU A 21 -37.32 24.11 -31.03
C GLU A 21 -36.85 25.05 -29.91
N ASP A 22 -37.74 25.83 -29.30
CA ASP A 22 -37.41 26.73 -28.18
C ASP A 22 -37.11 25.96 -26.88
N MET A 23 -37.81 24.83 -26.66
CA MET A 23 -37.57 23.93 -25.53
C MET A 23 -36.27 23.10 -25.72
N GLY A 24 -35.89 22.77 -26.97
CA GLY A 24 -34.62 22.12 -27.31
C GLY A 24 -33.42 23.09 -27.32
N SER A 25 -33.66 24.38 -27.54
CA SER A 25 -32.65 25.46 -27.42
C SER A 25 -32.25 25.70 -25.97
N GLN A 26 -33.23 25.72 -25.04
CA GLN A 26 -32.96 25.94 -23.61
C GLN A 26 -32.26 24.76 -22.91
N SER A 27 -32.46 23.51 -23.37
CA SER A 27 -31.72 22.35 -22.84
C SER A 27 -30.26 22.35 -23.29
N GLN A 28 -29.96 22.88 -24.49
CA GLN A 28 -28.59 22.96 -24.99
C GLN A 28 -27.77 24.09 -24.38
N ASP A 29 -28.42 25.16 -23.89
CA ASP A 29 -27.74 26.31 -23.29
C ASP A 29 -27.48 26.11 -21.78
N THR A 30 -28.31 25.30 -21.11
CA THR A 30 -28.08 24.89 -19.71
C THR A 30 -26.98 23.83 -19.58
N ASP A 31 -26.83 22.93 -20.55
CA ASP A 31 -25.68 22.02 -20.66
C ASP A 31 -24.36 22.76 -20.98
N ARG A 32 -24.42 24.00 -21.47
CA ARG A 32 -23.27 24.83 -21.83
C ARG A 32 -22.73 25.69 -20.67
N LEU A 33 -23.50 25.82 -19.58
CA LEU A 33 -23.15 26.60 -18.39
C LEU A 33 -22.62 25.74 -17.22
N LEU A 34 -22.67 24.41 -17.34
CA LEU A 34 -21.84 23.57 -16.48
C LEU A 34 -20.43 23.59 -17.07
N PRO A 35 -19.40 24.09 -16.34
CA PRO A 35 -18.03 23.95 -16.80
C PRO A 35 -17.80 22.47 -17.09
N ASN A 36 -17.45 22.15 -18.34
CA ASN A 36 -17.13 20.80 -18.76
C ASN A 36 -16.10 20.25 -17.77
N GLN A 37 -16.49 19.30 -16.93
CA GLN A 37 -15.62 18.75 -15.88
C GLN A 37 -14.36 18.06 -16.47
N SER A 38 -14.24 17.98 -17.81
CA SER A 38 -13.13 17.39 -18.55
C SER A 38 -11.79 18.13 -18.40
N ASP A 39 -11.78 19.42 -18.09
CA ASP A 39 -10.55 20.24 -18.21
C ASP A 39 -9.79 20.41 -16.89
N LYS A 40 -10.40 20.03 -15.76
CA LYS A 40 -9.77 20.16 -14.45
C LYS A 40 -8.69 19.07 -14.27
N LEU A 41 -7.42 19.48 -14.27
CA LEU A 41 -6.28 18.57 -14.10
C LEU A 41 -6.22 17.94 -12.69
N ILE A 42 -6.64 18.69 -11.67
CA ILE A 42 -6.60 18.29 -10.26
C ILE A 42 -8.01 18.32 -9.67
N LEU A 43 -8.41 17.21 -9.05
CA LEU A 43 -9.71 16.99 -8.45
C LEU A 43 -9.64 17.11 -6.92
N SER A 44 -10.78 17.45 -6.33
CA SER A 44 -11.06 17.39 -4.90
C SER A 44 -11.65 16.03 -4.51
N TRP A 45 -11.68 15.73 -3.20
CA TRP A 45 -12.19 14.47 -2.67
C TRP A 45 -13.61 14.10 -3.16
N ASN A 46 -14.50 15.09 -3.28
CA ASN A 46 -15.88 14.85 -3.71
C ASN A 46 -16.02 14.65 -5.22
N GLU A 47 -14.99 15.01 -6.00
CA GLU A 47 -14.97 14.91 -7.46
C GLU A 47 -14.36 13.58 -7.95
N ILE A 48 -13.66 12.84 -7.09
CA ILE A 48 -13.04 11.56 -7.46
C ILE A 48 -14.01 10.38 -7.33
N PRO A 49 -13.88 9.35 -8.20
CA PRO A 49 -14.72 8.17 -8.13
C PRO A 49 -14.48 7.38 -6.83
N ALA A 50 -15.51 6.67 -6.36
CA ALA A 50 -15.51 5.98 -5.06
C ALA A 50 -14.36 4.98 -4.87
N TRP A 51 -13.85 4.36 -5.94
CA TRP A 51 -12.72 3.42 -5.85
C TRP A 51 -11.38 4.11 -5.53
N MET A 52 -11.27 5.41 -5.78
CA MET A 52 -10.09 6.24 -5.50
C MET A 52 -10.18 6.92 -4.12
N GLN A 53 -11.37 6.93 -3.51
CA GLN A 53 -11.64 7.53 -2.22
C GLN A 53 -11.08 6.68 -1.06
N ASP A 54 -9.78 6.79 -0.81
CA ASP A 54 -9.08 6.01 0.21
C ASP A 54 -8.94 6.76 1.56
N ASN A 55 -8.66 8.07 1.52
CA ASN A 55 -8.41 8.90 2.70
C ASN A 55 -9.16 10.25 2.67
N VAL A 56 -10.29 10.30 3.37
CA VAL A 56 -11.15 11.50 3.48
C VAL A 56 -10.46 12.74 4.03
N TYR A 57 -9.35 12.59 4.76
CA TYR A 57 -8.60 13.73 5.31
C TYR A 57 -7.72 14.44 4.27
N ILE A 58 -7.46 13.77 3.14
CA ILE A 58 -6.81 14.36 1.97
C ILE A 58 -7.92 14.92 1.08
N THR A 59 -8.10 16.24 1.11
CA THR A 59 -9.30 16.91 0.56
C THR A 59 -9.15 17.32 -0.90
N GLY A 60 -7.93 17.33 -1.43
CA GLY A 60 -7.66 17.69 -2.83
C GLY A 60 -6.23 17.32 -3.25
N GLY A 61 -5.87 17.67 -4.48
CA GLY A 61 -4.59 17.24 -5.08
C GLY A 61 -4.68 15.91 -5.84
N TYR A 62 -5.90 15.38 -6.04
CA TYR A 62 -6.09 14.12 -6.75
C TYR A 62 -5.92 14.30 -8.24
N ARG A 63 -5.30 13.32 -8.89
CA ARG A 63 -5.26 13.25 -10.35
C ARG A 63 -6.57 12.68 -10.86
N ARG A 64 -7.07 13.21 -11.98
CA ARG A 64 -8.22 12.64 -12.69
C ARG A 64 -7.92 11.22 -13.17
N GLN A 65 -8.95 10.38 -13.25
CA GLN A 65 -8.85 9.12 -13.99
C GLN A 65 -8.63 9.42 -15.47
N THR A 66 -7.69 8.74 -16.09
CA THR A 66 -7.35 8.91 -17.50
C THR A 66 -7.53 7.55 -18.17
N ASN A 67 -8.45 7.45 -19.13
CA ASN A 67 -8.87 6.16 -19.71
C ASN A 67 -7.87 5.66 -20.78
N SER A 68 -6.60 5.50 -20.41
CA SER A 68 -5.52 5.08 -21.31
C SER A 68 -4.93 3.70 -20.94
N TYR A 69 -4.36 3.00 -21.93
CA TYR A 69 -3.73 1.69 -21.76
C TYR A 69 -2.65 1.67 -20.66
N TRP A 70 -1.81 2.71 -20.63
CA TRP A 70 -0.77 2.90 -19.62
C TRP A 70 -1.32 3.09 -18.19
N GLU A 71 -2.60 3.44 -18.04
CA GLU A 71 -3.25 3.53 -16.74
C GLU A 71 -3.96 2.24 -16.32
N CYS A 72 -4.26 1.32 -17.25
CA CYS A 72 -4.58 -0.06 -16.89
C CYS A 72 -3.35 -0.73 -16.21
N VAL A 73 -2.15 -0.37 -16.66
CA VAL A 73 -0.89 -0.73 -15.98
C VAL A 73 -0.78 -0.04 -14.61
N ALA A 74 -1.13 1.26 -14.50
CA ALA A 74 -1.17 1.95 -13.20
C ALA A 74 -2.21 1.35 -12.22
N ALA A 75 -3.37 0.90 -12.69
CA ALA A 75 -4.38 0.21 -11.88
C ALA A 75 -3.91 -1.18 -11.40
N THR A 76 -2.95 -1.78 -12.13
CA THR A 76 -2.26 -3.01 -11.73
C THR A 76 -1.19 -2.75 -10.67
N TRP A 77 -0.68 -1.52 -10.55
CA TRP A 77 0.35 -1.14 -9.58
C TRP A 77 -0.06 -1.38 -8.13
N ASN A 78 -1.35 -1.21 -7.78
CA ASN A 78 -1.86 -1.56 -6.46
C ASN A 78 -1.73 -3.06 -6.12
N ARG A 79 -1.71 -3.93 -7.13
CA ARG A 79 -1.44 -5.37 -6.91
C ARG A 79 0.05 -5.62 -6.73
N CYS A 80 0.87 -4.95 -7.54
CA CYS A 80 2.32 -5.01 -7.43
C CYS A 80 2.81 -4.47 -6.08
N ASP A 81 2.14 -3.46 -5.52
CA ASP A 81 2.41 -2.93 -4.19
C ASP A 81 2.22 -4.01 -3.11
N TYR A 82 1.04 -4.65 -3.06
CA TYR A 82 0.77 -5.71 -2.08
C TYR A 82 1.66 -6.93 -2.27
N ALA A 83 1.91 -7.35 -3.51
CA ALA A 83 2.89 -8.40 -3.81
C ALA A 83 4.30 -7.98 -3.37
N GLY A 84 4.69 -6.74 -3.62
CA GLY A 84 5.99 -6.18 -3.24
C GLY A 84 6.21 -6.18 -1.74
N ILE A 85 5.19 -5.78 -0.95
CA ILE A 85 5.25 -5.85 0.52
C ILE A 85 5.44 -7.30 0.97
N THR A 86 4.67 -8.26 0.43
CA THR A 86 4.85 -9.67 0.79
C THR A 86 6.22 -10.19 0.41
N CYS A 87 6.69 -9.91 -0.81
CA CYS A 87 8.01 -10.32 -1.28
C CYS A 87 9.13 -9.71 -0.43
N LEU A 88 9.01 -8.43 -0.05
CA LEU A 88 9.95 -7.76 0.83
C LEU A 88 10.01 -8.43 2.20
N ILE A 89 8.85 -8.66 2.84
CA ILE A 89 8.80 -9.30 4.15
C ILE A 89 9.38 -10.71 4.06
N VAL A 90 8.82 -11.59 3.21
CA VAL A 90 9.29 -12.99 3.11
C VAL A 90 10.76 -13.05 2.71
N GLY A 91 11.18 -12.28 1.71
CA GLY A 91 12.56 -12.23 1.23
C GLY A 91 13.54 -11.77 2.31
N SER A 92 13.15 -10.79 3.13
CA SER A 92 14.00 -10.30 4.23
C SER A 92 14.30 -11.36 5.30
N PHE A 93 13.43 -12.36 5.47
CA PHE A 93 13.67 -13.44 6.43
C PHE A 93 14.77 -14.42 5.97
N PHE A 94 15.00 -14.58 4.66
CA PHE A 94 16.00 -15.52 4.16
C PHE A 94 17.41 -15.26 4.73
N PRO A 95 18.01 -14.09 4.53
CA PRO A 95 19.35 -13.83 5.06
C PRO A 95 19.38 -13.78 6.58
N VAL A 96 18.35 -13.23 7.23
CA VAL A 96 18.31 -13.13 8.70
C VAL A 96 18.24 -14.50 9.36
N ILE A 97 17.42 -15.41 8.85
CA ILE A 97 17.31 -16.77 9.39
C ILE A 97 18.55 -17.59 9.02
N TYR A 98 19.07 -17.45 7.80
CA TYR A 98 20.27 -18.16 7.35
C TYR A 98 21.48 -17.84 8.23
N TYR A 99 21.82 -16.56 8.38
CA TYR A 99 22.94 -16.16 9.24
C TYR A 99 22.58 -16.27 10.73
N GLY A 100 21.34 -15.97 11.10
CA GLY A 100 20.93 -16.00 12.50
C GLY A 100 20.93 -17.39 13.11
N PHE A 101 20.66 -18.44 12.31
CA PHE A 101 20.72 -19.83 12.75
C PHE A 101 21.78 -20.61 11.98
N HIS A 102 22.92 -19.98 11.67
CA HIS A 102 23.98 -20.58 10.85
C HIS A 102 24.37 -21.99 11.32
N CYS A 103 24.49 -22.19 12.64
CA CYS A 103 24.84 -23.48 13.26
C CYS A 103 23.67 -24.50 13.35
N HIS A 104 22.43 -24.11 13.03
CA HIS A 104 21.23 -24.92 13.23
C HIS A 104 20.38 -25.01 11.96
N HIS A 105 20.81 -25.86 11.01
CA HIS A 105 20.13 -26.02 9.72
C HIS A 105 18.64 -26.42 9.83
N ILE A 106 18.28 -27.27 10.80
CA ILE A 106 16.87 -27.67 11.02
C ILE A 106 16.01 -26.45 11.35
N LEU A 107 16.49 -25.54 12.22
CA LEU A 107 15.77 -24.33 12.58
C LEU A 107 15.62 -23.39 11.37
N GLN A 108 16.66 -23.29 10.52
CA GLN A 108 16.56 -22.53 9.27
C GLN A 108 15.42 -23.03 8.40
N VAL A 109 15.39 -24.34 8.11
CA VAL A 109 14.37 -24.94 7.25
C VAL A 109 12.96 -24.77 7.84
N VAL A 110 12.80 -25.00 9.15
CA VAL A 110 11.51 -24.83 9.83
C VAL A 110 11.00 -23.39 9.72
N TYR A 111 11.83 -22.41 10.10
CA TYR A 111 11.41 -21.00 10.06
C TYR A 111 11.15 -20.48 8.65
N LEU A 112 12.01 -20.86 7.68
CA LEU A 112 11.84 -20.47 6.28
C LEU A 112 10.58 -21.11 5.66
N SER A 113 10.29 -22.37 5.99
CA SER A 113 9.07 -23.04 5.52
C SER A 113 7.80 -22.36 6.07
N ILE A 114 7.82 -21.97 7.35
CA ILE A 114 6.70 -21.27 7.99
C ILE A 114 6.48 -19.91 7.33
N ILE A 115 7.53 -19.08 7.19
CA ILE A 115 7.36 -17.72 6.64
C ILE A 115 6.94 -17.73 5.16
N VAL A 116 7.44 -18.68 4.36
CA VAL A 116 7.01 -18.86 2.96
C VAL A 116 5.54 -19.26 2.90
N SER A 117 5.09 -20.15 3.80
CA SER A 117 3.69 -20.58 3.87
C SER A 117 2.77 -19.43 4.27
N LEU A 118 3.10 -18.70 5.34
CA LEU A 118 2.35 -17.53 5.81
C LEU A 118 2.34 -16.41 4.75
N GLY A 119 3.47 -16.19 4.08
CA GLY A 119 3.60 -15.24 2.99
C GLY A 119 2.73 -15.60 1.79
N SER A 120 2.67 -16.87 1.41
CA SER A 120 1.83 -17.36 0.32
C SER A 120 0.34 -17.15 0.61
N VAL A 121 -0.10 -17.45 1.83
CA VAL A 121 -1.48 -17.16 2.28
C VAL A 121 -1.77 -15.66 2.25
N THR A 122 -0.84 -14.85 2.75
CA THR A 122 -0.98 -13.38 2.75
C THR A 122 -1.07 -12.81 1.33
N ALA A 123 -0.21 -13.28 0.41
CA ALA A 123 -0.26 -12.89 -1.00
C ALA A 123 -1.60 -13.29 -1.63
N ALA A 124 -2.07 -14.52 -1.42
CA ALA A 124 -3.33 -14.99 -1.95
C ALA A 124 -4.49 -14.07 -1.51
N VAL A 125 -4.59 -13.79 -0.20
CA VAL A 125 -5.66 -12.94 0.34
C VAL A 125 -5.56 -11.49 -0.17
N THR A 126 -4.36 -10.90 -0.16
CA THR A 126 -4.19 -9.47 -0.51
C THR A 126 -4.31 -9.18 -2.00
N LEU A 127 -4.04 -10.16 -2.87
CA LEU A 127 -4.16 -10.04 -4.32
C LEU A 127 -5.59 -10.27 -4.84
N MET A 128 -6.46 -10.91 -4.05
CA MET A 128 -7.88 -11.09 -4.39
C MET A 128 -8.60 -9.75 -4.51
N LYS A 129 -9.44 -9.62 -5.56
CA LYS A 129 -10.18 -8.37 -5.87
C LYS A 129 -11.01 -7.86 -4.68
N HIS A 130 -11.62 -8.75 -3.90
CA HIS A 130 -12.49 -8.40 -2.78
C HIS A 130 -11.74 -7.68 -1.64
N PHE A 131 -10.59 -8.21 -1.23
CA PHE A 131 -9.80 -7.69 -0.11
C PHE A 131 -9.00 -6.42 -0.45
N ARG A 132 -8.99 -6.00 -1.71
CA ARG A 132 -8.33 -4.75 -2.16
C ARG A 132 -9.16 -3.49 -1.92
N THR A 133 -10.43 -3.62 -1.58
CA THR A 133 -11.29 -2.45 -1.35
C THR A 133 -10.86 -1.68 -0.09
N PRO A 134 -11.16 -0.37 0.02
CA PRO A 134 -10.81 0.43 1.19
C PRO A 134 -11.35 -0.13 2.51
N ALA A 135 -12.49 -0.82 2.48
CA ALA A 135 -13.12 -1.45 3.64
C ALA A 135 -12.22 -2.48 4.36
N TYR A 136 -11.39 -3.22 3.61
CA TYR A 136 -10.50 -4.25 4.16
C TYR A 136 -9.09 -3.74 4.51
N ARG A 137 -8.89 -2.42 4.58
CA ARG A 137 -7.57 -1.82 4.91
C ARG A 137 -6.99 -2.39 6.20
N TRP A 138 -7.79 -2.50 7.26
CA TRP A 138 -7.34 -3.03 8.55
C TRP A 138 -6.96 -4.51 8.46
N VAL A 139 -7.72 -5.32 7.70
CA VAL A 139 -7.38 -6.73 7.48
C VAL A 139 -6.03 -6.86 6.79
N ARG A 140 -5.77 -6.08 5.72
CA ARG A 140 -4.48 -6.10 5.02
C ARG A 140 -3.34 -5.65 5.94
N ALA A 141 -3.52 -4.53 6.65
CA ALA A 141 -2.52 -4.02 7.58
C ALA A 141 -2.20 -5.04 8.68
N SER A 142 -3.21 -5.70 9.25
CA SER A 142 -3.03 -6.75 10.25
C SER A 142 -2.30 -7.98 9.71
N LEU A 143 -2.59 -8.41 8.48
CA LEU A 143 -1.88 -9.54 7.85
C LEU A 143 -0.39 -9.24 7.67
N PHE A 144 -0.06 -8.07 7.09
CA PHE A 144 1.33 -7.67 6.92
C PHE A 144 2.04 -7.47 8.27
N MET A 145 1.35 -6.88 9.24
CA MET A 145 1.87 -6.72 10.60
C MET A 145 2.16 -8.07 11.26
N ALA A 146 1.23 -9.02 11.18
CA ALA A 146 1.42 -10.37 11.74
C ALA A 146 2.59 -11.09 11.07
N LEU A 147 2.72 -10.96 9.74
CA LEU A 147 3.83 -11.54 8.98
C LEU A 147 5.19 -10.96 9.43
N GLY A 148 5.26 -9.65 9.69
CA GLY A 148 6.46 -9.01 10.25
C GLY A 148 6.74 -9.40 11.70
N LEU A 149 5.71 -9.43 12.56
CA LEU A 149 5.81 -9.79 13.98
C LEU A 149 6.22 -11.25 14.20
N PHE A 150 6.00 -12.13 13.21
CA PHE A 150 6.57 -13.48 13.24
C PHE A 150 8.09 -13.45 13.51
N GLY A 151 8.81 -12.42 13.07
CA GLY A 151 10.25 -12.24 13.29
C GLY A 151 10.67 -12.14 14.76
N LEU A 152 9.74 -11.83 15.67
CA LEU A 152 10.01 -11.86 17.12
C LEU A 152 10.32 -13.27 17.60
N ILE A 153 9.63 -14.29 17.08
CA ILE A 153 9.81 -15.70 17.48
C ILE A 153 11.25 -16.18 17.23
N PRO A 154 11.80 -16.15 15.99
CA PRO A 154 13.17 -16.53 15.74
C PRO A 154 14.18 -15.60 16.44
N THR A 155 13.86 -14.31 16.64
CA THR A 155 14.74 -13.40 17.38
C THR A 155 14.88 -13.84 18.85
N PHE A 156 13.77 -14.09 19.54
CA PHE A 156 13.79 -14.55 20.93
C PHE A 156 14.41 -15.95 21.05
N HIS A 157 14.14 -16.83 20.09
CA HIS A 157 14.77 -18.16 20.05
C HIS A 157 16.29 -18.06 19.87
N GLY A 158 16.78 -17.19 18.97
CA GLY A 158 18.20 -16.94 18.79
C GLY A 158 18.86 -16.35 20.04
N ILE A 159 18.20 -15.40 20.72
CA ILE A 159 18.68 -14.85 22.00
C ILE A 159 18.80 -15.95 23.07
N TRP A 160 17.84 -16.87 23.12
CA TRP A 160 17.87 -17.99 24.07
C TRP A 160 19.01 -18.96 23.80
N ILE A 161 19.28 -19.29 22.53
CA ILE A 161 20.37 -20.21 22.13
C ILE A 161 21.75 -19.58 22.33
N TYR A 162 21.96 -18.37 21.79
CA TYR A 162 23.29 -17.75 21.74
C TYR A 162 23.63 -16.93 22.98
N GLY A 163 22.63 -16.52 23.75
CA GLY A 163 22.76 -15.50 24.79
C GLY A 163 22.78 -14.09 24.22
N LEU A 164 22.41 -13.11 25.04
CA LEU A 164 22.19 -11.72 24.61
C LEU A 164 23.44 -11.07 23.98
N THR A 165 24.61 -11.26 24.61
CA THR A 165 25.87 -10.65 24.14
C THR A 165 26.27 -11.20 22.78
N ASN A 166 26.14 -12.51 22.55
CA ASN A 166 26.46 -13.10 21.26
C ASN A 166 25.40 -12.77 20.22
N ALA A 167 24.12 -12.76 20.60
CA ALA A 167 23.02 -12.35 19.71
C ALA A 167 23.21 -10.93 19.15
N THR A 168 23.79 -9.99 19.91
CA THR A 168 24.08 -8.66 19.35
C THR A 168 25.06 -8.69 18.17
N LYS A 169 25.95 -9.70 18.11
CA LYS A 169 26.92 -9.90 17.03
C LYS A 169 26.39 -10.82 15.93
N THR A 170 25.77 -11.95 16.31
CA THR A 170 25.34 -12.99 15.36
C THR A 170 24.06 -12.65 14.60
N ILE A 171 23.11 -11.96 15.25
CA ILE A 171 21.83 -11.53 14.62
C ILE A 171 21.71 -10.01 14.50
N ALA A 172 22.81 -9.27 14.73
CA ALA A 172 22.84 -7.80 14.66
C ALA A 172 21.68 -7.14 15.44
N LEU A 173 21.45 -7.57 16.68
CA LEU A 173 20.24 -7.27 17.47
C LEU A 173 19.87 -5.77 17.52
N GLY A 174 20.87 -4.87 17.52
CA GLY A 174 20.63 -3.42 17.48
C GLY A 174 19.95 -2.95 16.19
N HIS A 175 20.38 -3.47 15.04
CA HIS A 175 19.75 -3.19 13.74
C HIS A 175 18.35 -3.79 13.67
N MET A 176 18.15 -4.99 14.24
CA MET A 176 16.84 -5.63 14.33
C MET A 176 15.86 -4.80 15.19
N ALA A 177 16.32 -4.24 16.31
CA ALA A 177 15.50 -3.37 17.15
C ALA A 177 15.13 -2.06 16.44
N LEU A 178 16.08 -1.44 15.73
CA LEU A 178 15.81 -0.24 14.92
C LEU A 178 14.80 -0.54 13.81
N MET A 179 14.96 -1.66 13.09
CA MET A 179 14.03 -2.11 12.06
C MET A 179 12.63 -2.33 12.64
N ALA A 180 12.50 -3.04 13.76
CA ALA A 180 11.21 -3.33 14.38
C ALA A 180 10.49 -2.06 14.87
N THR A 181 11.21 -1.17 15.56
CA THR A 181 10.63 0.08 16.09
C THR A 181 10.18 1.01 14.97
N THR A 182 10.96 1.15 13.90
CA THR A 182 10.61 1.98 12.74
C THR A 182 9.43 1.42 11.95
N TYR A 183 9.37 0.09 11.73
CA TYR A 183 8.21 -0.54 11.09
C TYR A 183 6.92 -0.36 11.89
N ILE A 184 6.94 -0.65 13.20
CA ILE A 184 5.76 -0.53 14.06
C ILE A 184 5.30 0.93 14.11
N THR A 185 6.22 1.86 14.30
CA THR A 185 5.91 3.31 14.32
C THR A 185 5.29 3.76 13.00
N GLY A 186 5.89 3.40 11.87
CA GLY A 186 5.36 3.74 10.54
C GLY A 186 3.95 3.18 10.32
N ALA A 187 3.73 1.91 10.69
CA ALA A 187 2.43 1.26 10.54
C ALA A 187 1.35 1.91 11.43
N LEU A 188 1.70 2.31 12.66
CA LEU A 188 0.80 3.04 13.55
C LEU A 188 0.45 4.42 12.98
N ILE A 189 1.43 5.16 12.46
CA ILE A 189 1.21 6.46 11.80
C ILE A 189 0.26 6.31 10.60
N TYR A 190 0.51 5.31 9.74
CA TYR A 190 -0.35 4.98 8.59
C TYR A 190 -1.77 4.60 9.01
N GLY A 191 -1.93 3.71 9.97
CA GLY A 191 -3.22 3.23 10.46
C GLY A 191 -4.04 4.34 11.11
N CYS A 192 -3.40 5.18 11.93
CA CYS A 192 -4.04 6.30 12.61
C CYS A 192 -4.31 7.51 11.69
N ARG A 193 -3.74 7.54 10.48
CA ARG A 193 -3.79 8.66 9.52
C ARG A 193 -3.27 9.97 10.11
N PHE A 194 -2.20 9.88 10.90
CA PHE A 194 -1.56 11.06 11.49
C PHE A 194 -0.47 11.59 10.55
N PRO A 195 -0.33 12.91 10.34
CA PRO A 195 -1.03 14.02 10.99
C PRO A 195 -2.31 14.51 10.28
N GLU A 196 -2.63 14.01 9.09
CA GLU A 196 -3.73 14.54 8.26
C GLU A 196 -5.11 14.43 8.92
N ARG A 197 -5.29 13.45 9.82
CA ARG A 197 -6.51 13.31 10.62
C ARG A 197 -6.78 14.52 11.53
N ILE A 198 -5.74 15.18 12.03
CA ILE A 198 -5.87 16.33 12.93
C ILE A 198 -6.03 17.64 12.15
N MET A 199 -5.36 17.75 10.99
CA MET A 199 -5.46 18.92 10.12
C MET A 199 -5.82 18.50 8.69
N PRO A 200 -7.10 18.19 8.42
CA PRO A 200 -7.56 17.81 7.09
C PRO A 200 -7.23 18.89 6.05
N GLY A 201 -6.78 18.48 4.88
CA GLY A 201 -6.44 19.38 3.77
C GLY A 201 -5.05 20.03 3.82
N LYS A 202 -4.37 20.07 4.98
CA LYS A 202 -3.02 20.67 5.06
C LYS A 202 -1.93 19.77 4.46
N PHE A 203 -2.09 18.46 4.57
CA PHE A 203 -1.11 17.47 4.13
C PHE A 203 -1.50 16.82 2.79
N ASN A 204 -2.17 17.56 1.91
CA ASN A 204 -2.65 17.01 0.64
C ASN A 204 -1.53 16.55 -0.30
N LEU A 205 -0.35 17.17 -0.22
CA LEU A 205 0.77 16.90 -1.13
C LEU A 205 2.01 16.36 -0.41
N PHE A 206 2.32 16.86 0.79
CA PHE A 206 3.51 16.49 1.55
C PHE A 206 3.17 16.26 3.03
N GLY A 207 3.86 15.33 3.67
CA GLY A 207 3.75 15.03 5.10
C GLY A 207 2.53 14.21 5.49
N ALA A 208 1.81 13.62 4.53
CA ALA A 208 0.72 12.70 4.83
C ALA A 208 1.25 11.39 5.45
N SER A 209 0.42 10.72 6.26
CA SER A 209 0.77 9.46 6.93
C SER A 209 1.35 8.40 5.99
N HIS A 210 0.84 8.30 4.75
CA HIS A 210 1.33 7.36 3.74
C HIS A 210 2.78 7.66 3.33
N GLN A 211 3.13 8.94 3.17
CA GLN A 211 4.50 9.33 2.83
C GLN A 211 5.45 9.08 4.00
N ILE A 212 5.01 9.41 5.21
CA ILE A 212 5.78 9.14 6.43
C ILE A 212 6.00 7.63 6.59
N PHE A 213 4.97 6.81 6.33
CA PHE A 213 5.08 5.36 6.33
C PHE A 213 6.15 4.86 5.37
N HIS A 214 6.18 5.32 4.11
CA HIS A 214 7.23 4.93 3.18
C HIS A 214 8.63 5.34 3.63
N ILE A 215 8.78 6.52 4.25
CA ILE A 215 10.06 6.94 4.83
C ILE A 215 10.48 5.97 5.94
N CYS A 216 9.57 5.64 6.86
CA CYS A 216 9.84 4.67 7.93
C CYS A 216 10.22 3.29 7.38
N VAL A 217 9.49 2.79 6.38
CA VAL A 217 9.81 1.51 5.72
C VAL A 217 11.19 1.55 5.08
N THR A 218 11.56 2.65 4.41
CA THR A 218 12.88 2.80 3.79
C THR A 218 14.00 2.77 4.83
N ILE A 219 13.84 3.48 5.95
CA ILE A 219 14.79 3.44 7.07
C ILE A 219 14.88 2.03 7.65
N ALA A 220 13.75 1.34 7.83
CA ALA A 220 13.72 -0.03 8.34
C ALA A 220 14.46 -1.00 7.41
N VAL A 221 14.27 -0.89 6.09
CA VAL A 221 14.96 -1.71 5.09
C VAL A 221 16.46 -1.43 5.08
N LEU A 222 16.89 -0.18 5.24
CA LEU A 222 18.32 0.16 5.37
C LEU A 222 18.91 -0.43 6.65
N ALA A 223 18.22 -0.29 7.79
CA ALA A 223 18.65 -0.89 9.05
C ALA A 223 18.77 -2.42 8.92
N HIS A 224 17.78 -3.06 8.28
CA HIS A 224 17.80 -4.49 7.98
C HIS A 224 19.02 -4.88 7.13
N TYR A 225 19.26 -4.16 6.03
CA TYR A 225 20.38 -4.40 5.14
C TYR A 225 21.72 -4.34 5.89
N PHE A 226 21.97 -3.26 6.64
CA PHE A 226 23.20 -3.14 7.43
C PHE A 226 23.31 -4.20 8.52
N GLY A 227 22.19 -4.61 9.12
CA GLY A 227 22.15 -5.71 10.09
C GLY A 227 22.57 -7.04 9.46
N VAL A 228 22.00 -7.39 8.30
CA VAL A 228 22.36 -8.59 7.54
C VAL A 228 23.82 -8.58 7.11
N MET A 229 24.31 -7.44 6.61
CA MET A 229 25.72 -7.31 6.21
C MET A 229 26.67 -7.48 7.41
N SER A 230 26.27 -6.99 8.58
CA SER A 230 27.04 -7.18 9.82
C SER A 230 27.07 -8.65 10.25
N ALA A 231 25.93 -9.35 10.17
CA ALA A 231 25.85 -10.77 10.47
C ALA A 231 26.67 -11.61 9.48
N MET A 232 26.58 -11.32 8.18
CA MET A 232 27.40 -11.95 7.15
C MET A 232 28.90 -11.76 7.43
N ALA A 233 29.33 -10.54 7.74
CA ALA A 233 30.72 -10.25 8.06
C ALA A 233 31.22 -11.04 9.28
N PHE A 234 30.38 -11.18 10.30
CA PHE A 234 30.70 -11.99 11.49
C PHE A 234 30.93 -13.46 11.13
N TRP A 235 30.04 -14.07 10.35
CA TRP A 235 30.14 -15.50 10.01
C TRP A 235 31.22 -15.83 8.97
N HIS A 236 31.68 -14.84 8.20
CA HIS A 236 32.76 -15.00 7.24
C HIS A 236 34.14 -14.64 7.82
N ASP A 237 34.22 -14.31 9.11
CA ASP A 237 35.47 -14.11 9.83
C ASP A 237 35.98 -15.47 10.34
N VAL A 238 37.21 -15.83 9.94
CA VAL A 238 37.88 -17.10 10.27
C VAL A 238 37.99 -17.32 11.78
N SER A 239 38.04 -16.25 12.57
CA SER A 239 38.08 -16.35 14.04
C SER A 239 36.81 -16.95 14.67
N ASN A 240 35.71 -17.04 13.92
CA ASN A 240 34.42 -17.53 14.41
C ASN A 240 34.09 -18.97 13.93
N GLU A 241 35.00 -19.67 13.25
CA GLU A 241 34.75 -21.03 12.74
C GLU A 241 34.38 -22.04 13.85
N GLU A 242 34.99 -21.89 15.03
CA GLU A 242 34.72 -22.77 16.19
C GLU A 242 33.45 -22.40 16.95
N PHE A 243 32.81 -21.26 16.64
CA PHE A 243 31.65 -20.76 17.38
C PHE A 243 30.51 -21.78 17.39
N CYS A 244 30.25 -22.43 16.25
CA CYS A 244 29.22 -23.47 16.17
C CYS A 244 29.57 -24.71 17.00
N GLN A 245 30.84 -25.05 17.18
CA GLN A 245 31.25 -26.21 17.98
C GLN A 245 31.04 -25.93 19.46
N ALA A 246 31.38 -24.73 19.92
CA ALA A 246 31.22 -24.30 21.31
C ALA A 246 29.76 -24.21 21.81
N LEU A 247 28.77 -24.29 20.91
CA LEU A 247 27.34 -24.29 21.25
C LEU A 247 26.79 -25.69 21.60
N PHE A 248 27.50 -26.75 21.23
CA PHE A 248 27.06 -28.14 21.42
C PHE A 248 27.87 -28.91 22.49
N PHE A 249 28.76 -28.23 23.20
CA PHE A 249 29.54 -28.74 24.34
C PHE A 249 29.27 -27.88 25.58
#